data_AF-A0A9W7D1B9-F1
#
_entry.id   AF-A0A9W7D1B9-F1
#
_cell.length_a   1.000
_cell.length_b   1.000
_cell.length_c   1.000
_cell.angle_alpha   90.00
_cell.angle_beta   90.00
_cell.angle_gamma   90.00
#
_symmetry.space_group_name_H-M   'P 1'
#
loop_
_entity.id
_entity.type
_entity.pdbx_description
1 polymer ?
#
loop_
_entity_poly.entity_id
_entity_poly.type
_entity_poly.pdbx_seq_one_letter_code
_entity_poly.pdbx_strand_id
1 'polypeptide(L)'
;MALLTLRDEYPDVGVVDPSYHDFAAMTQKLSVAKRLGAAIPKYDRVIGIFNVGAHWIAFLIEKNANICHMFDPLQSERNCSAIERSVRKVMETVLGLEGKLDYKKIDWCKQQDGSSCGIWCIAVLEMLLAGFVERQNLQVAAVFAYALPLQGDQPADEACRWRVVVTSSADECQRDIRVAY
;
A
#
# COMPACT_ATOMS: atom_id res chain seq x y z
N MET A 1 11.64 -2.99 -1.72
CA MET A 1 11.69 -3.92 -0.57
C MET A 1 10.53 -3.74 0.40
N ALA A 2 10.12 -2.51 0.75
CA ALA A 2 9.03 -2.25 1.71
C ALA A 2 7.74 -3.10 1.58
N LEU A 3 7.19 -3.28 0.36
CA LEU A 3 5.99 -4.11 0.17
C LEU A 3 6.20 -5.60 0.52
N LEU A 4 7.43 -6.11 0.32
CA LEU A 4 7.78 -7.48 0.69
C LEU A 4 7.89 -7.61 2.21
N THR A 5 8.40 -6.58 2.89
CA THR A 5 8.41 -6.52 4.36
C THR A 5 6.99 -6.58 4.92
N LEU A 6 6.03 -5.83 4.35
CA LEU A 6 4.62 -5.94 4.73
C LEU A 6 4.06 -7.35 4.50
N ARG A 7 4.42 -8.01 3.40
CA ARG A 7 4.01 -9.42 3.20
C ARG A 7 4.57 -10.35 4.26
N ASP A 8 5.82 -10.15 4.67
CA ASP A 8 6.46 -11.01 5.66
C ASP A 8 5.85 -10.82 7.06
N GLU A 9 5.37 -9.61 7.38
CA GLU A 9 4.62 -9.31 8.61
C GLU A 9 3.15 -9.75 8.56
N TYR A 10 2.53 -9.70 7.38
CA TYR A 10 1.14 -10.09 7.14
C TYR A 10 1.07 -11.29 6.17
N PRO A 11 1.17 -12.54 6.67
CA PRO A 11 1.43 -13.73 5.85
C PRO A 11 0.32 -14.10 4.85
N ASP A 12 -0.87 -13.51 4.97
CA ASP A 12 -2.02 -13.74 4.10
C ASP A 12 -2.20 -12.63 3.04
N VAL A 13 -1.12 -11.92 2.71
CA VAL A 13 -1.11 -10.79 1.76
C VAL A 13 -0.31 -11.11 0.50
N GLY A 14 -0.94 -10.93 -0.66
CA GLY A 14 -0.26 -10.91 -1.95
C GLY A 14 0.29 -9.52 -2.27
N VAL A 15 1.44 -9.45 -2.92
CA VAL A 15 2.02 -8.18 -3.39
C VAL A 15 1.90 -8.11 -4.90
N VAL A 16 1.47 -6.95 -5.41
CA VAL A 16 1.54 -6.61 -6.83
C VAL A 16 2.87 -5.93 -7.08
N ASP A 17 3.58 -6.40 -8.09
CA ASP A 17 4.83 -5.78 -8.51
C ASP A 17 4.58 -4.35 -9.03
N PRO A 18 5.22 -3.31 -8.47
CA PRO A 18 4.96 -1.93 -8.86
C PRO A 18 5.16 -1.64 -10.35
N SER A 19 6.06 -2.37 -11.01
CA SER A 19 6.37 -2.17 -12.42
C SER A 19 5.25 -2.62 -13.37
N TYR A 20 4.23 -3.34 -12.88
CA TYR A 20 3.15 -3.85 -13.73
C TYR A 20 2.42 -2.74 -14.51
N HIS A 21 2.37 -1.53 -13.95
CA HIS A 21 1.68 -0.40 -14.57
C HIS A 21 2.45 0.15 -15.78
N ASP A 22 3.78 0.02 -15.79
CA ASP A 22 4.69 0.67 -16.73
C ASP A 22 4.73 -0.01 -18.11
N PHE A 23 4.29 -1.26 -18.20
CA PHE A 23 4.31 -2.01 -19.47
C PHE A 23 3.22 -1.53 -20.44
N ALA A 24 3.48 -1.52 -21.74
CA ALA A 24 2.45 -1.22 -22.73
C ALA A 24 1.55 -2.44 -23.01
N ALA A 25 2.16 -3.63 -23.09
CA ALA A 25 1.46 -4.86 -23.45
C ALA A 25 0.70 -5.47 -22.26
N MET A 26 -0.59 -5.77 -22.46
CA MET A 26 -1.44 -6.34 -21.40
C MET A 26 -0.94 -7.70 -20.89
N THR A 27 -0.42 -8.55 -21.78
CA THR A 27 0.16 -9.85 -21.39
C THR A 27 1.32 -9.70 -20.41
N GLN A 28 2.16 -8.68 -20.61
CA GLN A 28 3.24 -8.35 -19.69
C GLN A 28 2.70 -7.82 -18.36
N LYS A 29 1.71 -6.91 -18.39
CA LYS A 29 1.06 -6.42 -17.15
C LYS A 29 0.55 -7.56 -16.28
N LEU A 30 -0.18 -8.49 -16.90
CA LEU A 30 -0.76 -9.64 -16.20
C LEU A 30 0.34 -10.56 -15.63
N SER A 31 1.40 -10.82 -16.40
CA SER A 31 2.51 -11.67 -15.94
C SER A 31 3.26 -11.03 -14.77
N VAL A 32 3.54 -9.73 -14.85
CA VAL A 32 4.32 -9.01 -13.83
C VAL A 32 3.50 -8.82 -12.56
N ALA A 33 2.20 -8.48 -12.68
CA ALA A 33 1.32 -8.34 -11.53
C ALA A 33 1.25 -9.61 -10.66
N LYS A 34 1.34 -10.80 -11.27
CA LYS A 34 1.31 -12.10 -10.58
C LYS A 34 2.62 -12.48 -9.89
N ARG A 35 3.74 -11.87 -10.30
CA ARG A 35 5.11 -12.31 -9.97
C ARG A 35 5.39 -12.36 -8.46
N LEU A 36 4.80 -11.46 -7.69
CA LEU A 36 5.04 -11.33 -6.25
C LEU A 36 3.93 -11.92 -5.39
N GLY A 37 3.13 -12.83 -5.95
CA GLY A 37 2.16 -13.63 -5.20
C GLY A 37 0.74 -13.06 -5.19
N ALA A 38 0.45 -11.97 -5.92
CA ALA A 38 -0.90 -11.39 -5.97
C ALA A 38 -2.00 -12.41 -6.35
N ALA A 39 -1.70 -13.37 -7.23
CA ALA A 39 -2.65 -14.38 -7.69
C ALA A 39 -2.70 -15.65 -6.83
N ILE A 40 -1.93 -15.75 -5.73
CA ILE A 40 -1.97 -16.92 -4.87
C ILE A 40 -3.37 -16.99 -4.22
N PRO A 41 -4.13 -18.09 -4.40
CA PRO A 41 -5.51 -18.18 -3.92
C PRO A 41 -5.63 -18.09 -2.39
N LYS A 42 -4.60 -18.53 -1.66
CA LYS A 42 -4.54 -18.50 -0.19
C LYS A 42 -4.62 -17.08 0.37
N TYR A 43 -4.15 -16.06 -0.37
CA TYR A 43 -4.10 -14.70 0.15
C TYR A 43 -5.43 -14.00 -0.02
N ASP A 44 -6.05 -13.61 1.09
CA ASP A 44 -7.33 -12.91 1.10
C ASP A 44 -7.19 -11.43 0.72
N ARG A 45 -5.99 -10.88 0.87
CA ARG A 45 -5.70 -9.46 0.64
C ARG A 45 -4.56 -9.31 -0.36
N VAL A 46 -4.64 -8.30 -1.20
CA VAL A 46 -3.60 -7.97 -2.19
C VAL A 46 -3.28 -6.49 -2.11
N ILE A 47 -2.01 -6.15 -1.94
CA ILE A 47 -1.54 -4.76 -1.89
C ILE A 47 -0.73 -4.42 -3.14
N GLY A 48 -0.85 -3.18 -3.60
CA GLY A 48 -0.06 -2.67 -4.70
C GLY A 48 0.24 -1.19 -4.55
N ILE A 49 1.43 -0.80 -5.00
CA ILE A 49 1.84 0.59 -5.17
C ILE A 49 2.33 0.71 -6.60
N PHE A 50 1.99 1.77 -7.32
CA PHE A 50 2.58 2.06 -8.62
C PHE A 50 2.71 3.56 -8.84
N ASN A 51 3.52 3.94 -9.82
CA ASN A 51 3.80 5.33 -10.13
C ASN A 51 2.86 5.86 -11.23
N VAL A 52 2.39 7.09 -11.06
CA VAL A 52 1.73 7.87 -12.12
C VAL A 52 2.56 9.14 -12.33
N GLY A 53 3.44 9.10 -13.33
CA GLY A 53 4.36 10.19 -13.64
C GLY A 53 5.57 10.23 -12.69
N ALA A 54 5.45 11.01 -11.62
CA ALA A 54 6.46 11.12 -10.56
C ALA A 54 5.84 10.97 -9.15
N HIS A 55 4.65 10.38 -9.09
CA HIS A 55 3.82 10.33 -7.88
C HIS A 55 3.41 8.90 -7.57
N TRP A 56 3.61 8.48 -6.32
CA TRP A 56 3.26 7.14 -5.85
C TRP A 56 1.83 7.11 -5.33
N ILE A 57 1.09 6.08 -5.74
CA ILE A 57 -0.27 5.82 -5.31
C ILE A 57 -0.43 4.35 -4.93
N ALA A 58 -1.37 4.06 -4.04
CA ALA A 58 -1.54 2.74 -3.43
C ALA A 58 -2.96 2.21 -3.57
N PHE A 59 -3.08 0.88 -3.55
CA PHE A 59 -4.35 0.20 -3.43
C PHE A 59 -4.24 -1.09 -2.61
N LEU A 60 -5.35 -1.46 -1.99
CA LEU A 60 -5.53 -2.73 -1.29
C LEU A 60 -6.82 -3.37 -1.76
N ILE A 61 -6.77 -4.62 -2.20
CA ILE A 61 -7.92 -5.43 -2.60
C ILE A 61 -8.20 -6.45 -1.50
N GLU A 62 -9.39 -6.39 -0.92
CA GLU A 62 -9.95 -7.43 -0.06
C GLU A 62 -10.79 -8.37 -0.92
N LYS A 63 -10.28 -9.57 -1.23
CA LYS A 63 -10.94 -10.51 -2.14
C LYS A 63 -12.30 -10.95 -1.62
N ASN A 64 -12.40 -11.24 -0.32
CA ASN A 64 -13.61 -11.76 0.31
C ASN A 64 -14.72 -10.71 0.41
N ALA A 65 -14.35 -9.43 0.60
CA ALA A 65 -15.30 -8.33 0.62
C ALA A 65 -15.62 -7.78 -0.78
N ASN A 66 -14.85 -8.16 -1.79
CA ASN A 66 -14.84 -7.55 -3.13
C ASN A 66 -14.66 -6.02 -3.08
N ILE A 67 -13.79 -5.53 -2.19
CA ILE A 67 -13.52 -4.09 -2.05
C ILE A 67 -12.08 -3.80 -2.47
N CYS A 68 -11.91 -2.78 -3.31
CA CYS A 68 -10.63 -2.15 -3.60
C CYS A 68 -10.56 -0.79 -2.91
N HIS A 69 -9.74 -0.68 -1.87
CA HIS A 69 -9.36 0.59 -1.25
C HIS A 69 -8.31 1.28 -2.10
N MET A 70 -8.55 2.53 -2.45
CA MET A 70 -7.69 3.35 -3.29
C MET A 70 -7.18 4.53 -2.50
N PHE A 71 -5.87 4.74 -2.52
CA PHE A 71 -5.25 5.83 -1.79
C PHE A 71 -4.31 6.63 -2.69
N ASP A 72 -4.59 7.92 -2.76
CA ASP A 72 -3.68 8.92 -3.28
C ASP A 72 -3.23 9.82 -2.12
N PRO A 73 -1.93 9.89 -1.78
CA PRO A 73 -1.42 10.81 -0.77
C PRO A 73 -1.86 12.27 -0.97
N LEU A 74 -2.06 12.72 -2.21
CA LEU A 74 -2.51 14.08 -2.53
C LEU A 74 -4.02 14.22 -2.69
N GLN A 75 -4.78 13.13 -2.49
CA GLN A 75 -6.24 13.08 -2.55
C GLN A 75 -6.86 13.47 -3.91
N SER A 76 -6.11 13.30 -5.01
CA SER A 76 -6.55 13.62 -6.37
C SER A 76 -7.52 12.59 -6.94
N GLU A 77 -8.67 13.08 -7.40
CA GLU A 77 -9.65 12.28 -8.15
C GLU A 77 -9.08 11.67 -9.44
N ARG A 78 -8.19 12.40 -10.11
CA ARG A 78 -7.54 11.92 -11.34
C ARG A 78 -6.68 10.68 -11.07
N ASN A 79 -5.96 10.68 -9.96
CA ASN A 79 -5.11 9.57 -9.55
C ASN A 79 -5.95 8.39 -9.07
N CYS A 80 -7.01 8.62 -8.30
CA CYS A 80 -7.96 7.58 -7.91
C CYS A 80 -8.60 6.91 -9.15
N SER A 81 -8.99 7.71 -10.14
CA SER A 81 -9.46 7.20 -11.43
C SER A 81 -8.39 6.41 -12.21
N ALA A 82 -7.10 6.69 -11.99
CA ALA A 82 -6.01 5.90 -12.58
C ALA A 82 -5.83 4.56 -11.88
N ILE A 83 -5.97 4.52 -10.55
CA ILE A 83 -6.02 3.29 -9.75
C ILE A 83 -7.16 2.40 -10.24
N GLU A 84 -8.38 2.92 -10.25
CA GLU A 84 -9.56 2.16 -10.67
C GLU A 84 -9.36 1.55 -12.06
N ARG A 85 -8.95 2.36 -13.05
CA ARG A 85 -8.70 1.86 -14.41
C ARG A 85 -7.62 0.79 -14.46
N SER A 86 -6.56 0.91 -13.66
CA SER A 86 -5.45 -0.03 -13.62
C SER A 86 -5.88 -1.36 -12.98
N VAL A 87 -6.54 -1.28 -11.82
CA VAL A 87 -7.06 -2.43 -11.07
C VAL A 87 -8.12 -3.16 -11.88
N ARG A 88 -9.10 -2.44 -12.44
CA ARG A 88 -10.17 -3.02 -13.26
C ARG A 88 -9.65 -3.79 -14.47
N LYS A 89 -8.63 -3.27 -15.15
CA LYS A 89 -8.09 -3.90 -16.37
C LYS A 89 -7.13 -5.05 -16.12
N VAL A 90 -6.38 -4.99 -15.01
CA VAL A 90 -5.30 -5.96 -14.75
C VAL A 90 -5.67 -6.83 -13.57
N MET A 91 -5.92 -6.22 -12.41
CA MET A 91 -6.04 -6.95 -11.16
C MET A 91 -7.34 -7.74 -11.06
N GLU A 92 -8.47 -7.21 -11.53
CA GLU A 92 -9.71 -7.99 -11.62
C GLU A 92 -9.49 -9.28 -12.43
N THR A 93 -8.81 -9.19 -13.58
CA THR A 93 -8.46 -10.36 -14.41
C THR A 93 -7.44 -11.30 -13.75
N VAL A 94 -6.46 -10.73 -13.04
CA VAL A 94 -5.48 -11.54 -12.29
C VAL A 94 -6.16 -12.34 -11.19
N LEU A 95 -7.23 -11.80 -10.59
CA LEU A 95 -7.93 -12.36 -9.44
C LEU A 95 -9.22 -13.11 -9.77
N GLY A 96 -9.72 -13.05 -11.02
CA GLY A 96 -11.02 -13.61 -11.40
C GLY A 96 -12.22 -12.86 -10.79
N LEU A 97 -12.05 -11.56 -10.57
CA LEU A 97 -13.02 -10.66 -9.91
C LEU A 97 -13.61 -9.62 -10.89
N GLU A 98 -13.65 -9.94 -12.18
CA GLU A 98 -14.14 -9.03 -13.22
C GLU A 98 -15.56 -8.54 -12.94
N GLY A 99 -15.71 -7.22 -12.85
CA GLY A 99 -16.99 -6.55 -12.59
C GLY A 99 -17.54 -6.76 -11.17
N LYS A 100 -16.78 -7.36 -10.26
CA LYS A 100 -17.21 -7.65 -8.88
C LYS A 100 -16.67 -6.68 -7.85
N LEU A 101 -15.59 -5.95 -8.15
CA LEU A 101 -14.96 -5.05 -7.19
C LEU A 101 -15.72 -3.72 -7.05
N ASP A 102 -16.02 -3.38 -5.80
CA ASP A 102 -16.38 -2.02 -5.38
C ASP A 102 -15.11 -1.21 -5.10
N TYR A 103 -15.13 0.07 -5.46
CA TYR A 103 -13.97 0.95 -5.33
C TYR A 103 -14.24 2.00 -4.24
N LYS A 104 -13.40 2.01 -3.21
CA LYS A 104 -13.50 2.95 -2.08
C LYS A 104 -12.27 3.83 -2.02
N LYS A 105 -12.47 5.14 -2.04
CA LYS A 105 -11.40 6.11 -1.83
C LYS A 105 -11.11 6.22 -0.33
N ILE A 106 -9.83 6.22 0.01
CA ILE A 106 -9.35 6.56 1.36
C ILE A 106 -9.11 8.06 1.41
N ASP A 107 -9.90 8.78 2.21
CA ASP A 107 -9.89 10.25 2.30
C ASP A 107 -9.61 10.82 3.71
N TRP A 108 -9.45 9.95 4.71
CA TRP A 108 -9.18 10.34 6.10
C TRP A 108 -7.74 10.82 6.38
N CYS A 109 -6.85 10.80 5.38
CA CYS A 109 -5.51 11.38 5.51
C CYS A 109 -4.99 11.96 4.20
N LYS A 110 -4.12 12.97 4.31
CA LYS A 110 -3.50 13.66 3.18
C LYS A 110 -2.07 14.04 3.52
N GLN A 111 -1.17 13.79 2.59
CA GLN A 111 0.20 14.26 2.64
C GLN A 111 0.25 15.79 2.63
N GLN A 112 1.09 16.36 3.50
CA GLN A 112 1.25 17.82 3.65
C GLN A 112 2.49 18.37 2.93
N ASP A 113 3.37 17.50 2.45
CA ASP A 113 4.58 17.84 1.70
C ASP A 113 4.49 17.38 0.22
N GLY A 114 5.53 17.65 -0.57
CA GLY A 114 5.59 17.27 -1.99
C GLY A 114 6.40 16.02 -2.31
N SER A 115 6.99 15.34 -1.31
CA SER A 115 8.04 14.31 -1.55
C SER A 115 7.83 12.97 -0.84
N SER A 116 6.94 12.90 0.14
CA SER A 116 6.72 11.73 0.99
C SER A 116 5.64 10.77 0.47
N CYS A 117 5.19 10.88 -0.79
CA CYS A 117 4.06 10.11 -1.31
C CYS A 117 4.22 8.58 -1.16
N GLY A 118 5.43 8.07 -1.42
CA GLY A 118 5.73 6.64 -1.23
C GLY A 118 5.65 6.18 0.23
N ILE A 119 6.06 7.02 1.18
CA ILE A 119 6.00 6.71 2.62
C ILE A 119 4.54 6.68 3.08
N TRP A 120 3.73 7.65 2.64
CA TRP A 120 2.30 7.68 2.89
C TRP A 120 1.59 6.44 2.33
N CYS A 121 1.95 5.99 1.12
CA CYS A 121 1.42 4.76 0.54
C CYS A 121 1.68 3.53 1.43
N ILE A 122 2.92 3.35 1.91
CA ILE A 122 3.29 2.21 2.76
C ILE A 122 2.54 2.29 4.10
N ALA A 123 2.53 3.46 4.73
CA ALA A 123 1.88 3.68 6.01
C ALA A 123 0.38 3.36 5.98
N VAL A 124 -0.33 3.83 4.95
CA VAL A 124 -1.77 3.56 4.78
C VAL A 124 -2.04 2.09 4.49
N LEU A 125 -1.23 1.44 3.66
CA LEU A 125 -1.38 0.00 3.42
C LEU A 125 -1.21 -0.81 4.70
N GLU A 126 -0.20 -0.51 5.52
CA GLU A 126 -0.03 -1.19 6.81
C GLU A 126 -1.19 -0.93 7.76
N MET A 127 -1.66 0.32 7.86
CA MET A 127 -2.82 0.65 8.69
C MET A 127 -4.04 -0.20 8.29
N LEU A 128 -4.34 -0.29 6.99
CA LEU A 128 -5.43 -1.13 6.48
C LEU A 128 -5.19 -2.62 6.78
N LEU A 129 -3.96 -3.12 6.62
CA LEU A 129 -3.61 -4.51 6.92
C LEU A 129 -3.74 -4.85 8.41
N ALA A 130 -3.42 -3.91 9.28
CA ALA A 130 -3.61 -3.98 10.73
C ALA A 130 -5.08 -3.85 11.18
N GLY A 131 -6.03 -3.78 10.23
CA GLY A 131 -7.45 -3.67 10.52
C GLY A 131 -7.90 -2.28 10.94
N PHE A 132 -7.10 -1.24 10.66
CA PHE A 132 -7.56 0.14 10.81
C PHE A 132 -8.65 0.41 9.79
N VAL A 133 -9.87 0.49 10.28
CA VAL A 133 -11.04 1.02 9.58
C VAL A 133 -11.39 2.29 10.33
N GLU A 134 -11.91 3.31 9.62
CA GLU A 134 -12.38 4.62 10.09
C GLU A 134 -13.42 4.56 11.23
N ARG A 135 -13.09 3.93 12.37
CA ARG A 135 -13.99 3.69 13.51
C ARG A 135 -13.70 4.59 14.70
N GLN A 136 -12.73 5.46 14.56
CA GLN A 136 -12.37 6.43 15.57
C GLN A 136 -12.05 7.69 14.76
N ASN A 137 -12.45 8.87 15.22
CA ASN A 137 -12.19 10.17 14.59
C ASN A 137 -10.68 10.51 14.53
N LEU A 138 -9.83 9.54 14.22
CA LEU A 138 -8.39 9.63 14.01
C LEU A 138 -8.16 10.12 12.59
N GLN A 139 -7.87 11.42 12.46
CA GLN A 139 -7.18 11.93 11.29
C GLN A 139 -5.69 11.70 11.47
N VAL A 140 -5.06 11.03 10.51
CA VAL A 140 -3.60 10.88 10.51
C VAL A 140 -2.98 12.21 10.08
N ALA A 141 -2.44 12.94 11.05
CA ALA A 141 -1.90 14.28 10.84
C ALA A 141 -0.47 14.26 10.29
N ALA A 142 0.32 13.25 10.66
CA ALA A 142 1.69 13.09 10.20
C ALA A 142 2.10 11.62 10.13
N VAL A 143 3.02 11.36 9.21
CA VAL A 143 3.77 10.10 9.08
C VAL A 143 5.24 10.49 9.15
N PHE A 144 5.88 10.17 10.27
CA PHE A 144 7.33 10.40 10.41
C PHE A 144 8.04 9.09 10.13
N ALA A 145 8.98 9.07 9.19
CA ALA A 145 9.93 7.98 9.05
C ALA A 145 11.22 8.38 9.78
N TYR A 146 11.60 7.63 10.81
CA TYR A 146 12.91 7.80 11.46
C TYR A 146 13.67 6.49 11.55
N ALA A 147 14.98 6.54 11.31
CA ALA A 147 15.87 5.42 11.51
C ALA A 147 16.02 5.16 13.01
N LEU A 148 15.61 3.99 13.47
CA LEU A 148 15.91 3.50 14.81
C LEU A 148 17.35 2.98 14.84
N PRO A 149 18.16 3.34 15.85
CA PRO A 149 19.44 2.70 16.06
C PRO A 149 19.22 1.20 16.30
N LEU A 150 20.04 0.36 15.66
CA LEU A 150 20.05 -1.08 15.87
C LEU A 150 20.31 -1.35 17.36
N GLN A 151 19.42 -2.11 18.01
CA GLN A 151 19.66 -2.61 19.36
C GLN A 151 20.51 -3.88 19.25
N GLY A 152 21.82 -3.74 19.44
CA GLY A 152 22.80 -4.83 19.43
C GLY A 152 23.88 -4.69 18.35
N ASP A 153 24.94 -5.50 18.47
CA ASP A 153 26.12 -5.56 17.59
C ASP A 153 25.81 -6.15 16.20
N GLN A 154 24.74 -5.71 15.53
CA GLN A 154 24.52 -6.03 14.11
C GLN A 154 25.22 -5.01 13.22
N PRO A 155 25.89 -5.47 12.14
CA PRO A 155 26.67 -4.60 11.28
C PRO A 155 25.76 -3.60 10.54
N ALA A 156 26.27 -2.39 10.37
CA ALA A 156 25.53 -1.21 9.89
C ALA A 156 25.08 -1.30 8.42
N ASP A 157 25.41 -2.37 7.72
CA ASP A 157 25.08 -2.67 6.33
C ASP A 157 23.77 -3.47 6.17
N GLU A 158 23.21 -4.01 7.26
CA GLU A 158 21.95 -4.76 7.23
C GLU A 158 20.83 -4.04 8.02
N ALA A 159 19.91 -3.42 7.27
CA ALA A 159 18.61 -2.89 7.71
C ALA A 159 18.59 -1.55 8.49
N CYS A 160 18.41 -0.44 7.76
CA CYS A 160 17.80 0.76 8.36
C CYS A 160 16.38 0.42 8.80
N ARG A 161 16.11 0.34 10.11
CA ARG A 161 14.75 0.17 10.64
C ARG A 161 14.08 1.53 10.71
N TRP A 162 13.12 1.78 9.83
CA TRP A 162 12.26 2.97 9.96
C TRP A 162 11.16 2.71 10.99
N ARG A 163 10.59 3.75 11.57
CA ARG A 163 9.31 3.71 12.31
C ARG A 163 8.39 4.72 11.68
N VAL A 164 7.12 4.39 11.45
CA VAL A 164 6.07 5.34 11.05
C VAL A 164 5.17 5.62 12.23
N VAL A 165 5.28 6.84 12.78
CA VAL A 165 4.36 7.29 13.83
C VAL A 165 3.15 7.93 13.18
N VAL A 166 1.97 7.44 13.56
CA VAL A 166 0.67 7.94 13.14
C VAL A 166 0.09 8.73 14.30
N THR A 167 0.16 10.06 14.23
CA THR A 167 -0.44 10.91 15.25
C THR A 167 -1.87 11.27 14.86
N SER A 168 -2.78 11.23 15.84
CA SER A 168 -4.12 11.76 15.68
C SER A 168 -4.36 12.95 16.60
N SER A 169 -5.31 13.80 16.24
CA SER A 169 -5.73 14.93 17.09
C SER A 169 -6.36 14.50 18.42
N ALA A 170 -6.63 13.20 18.62
CA ALA A 170 -7.30 12.67 19.81
C ALA A 170 -6.40 11.82 20.71
N ASP A 171 -5.39 11.12 20.15
CA ASP A 171 -4.38 10.34 20.89
C ASP A 171 -3.20 9.95 19.98
N GLU A 172 -2.00 9.93 20.53
CA GLU A 172 -0.77 9.55 19.85
C GLU A 172 -0.68 8.01 19.76
N CYS A 173 -1.28 7.41 18.72
CA CYS A 173 -1.18 5.96 18.49
C CYS A 173 0.17 5.63 17.82
N GLN A 174 1.19 5.39 18.63
CA GLN A 174 2.51 5.00 18.13
C GLN A 174 2.48 3.53 17.65
N ARG A 175 2.63 3.29 16.34
CA ARG A 175 2.84 1.95 15.78
C ARG A 175 4.22 1.82 15.15
N ASP A 176 4.86 0.67 15.34
CA ASP A 176 6.21 0.41 14.86
C ASP A 176 6.19 -0.28 13.50
N ILE A 177 6.09 0.51 12.42
CA ILE A 177 6.21 0.01 11.03
C ILE A 177 7.67 -0.29 10.72
N ARG A 178 8.05 -1.55 10.46
CA ARG A 178 9.42 -1.90 10.05
C ARG A 178 9.56 -1.84 8.53
N VAL A 179 10.44 -0.99 8.03
CA VAL A 179 10.83 -0.99 6.62
C VAL A 179 12.32 -1.21 6.55
N ALA A 180 12.79 -2.24 5.84
CA ALA A 180 14.20 -2.41 5.49
C ALA A 180 14.40 -1.96 4.03
N TYR A 181 15.44 -1.17 3.78
CA TYR A 181 15.86 -0.76 2.43
C TYR A 181 17.02 -1.62 1.96
#